data_AF-A0A8B9WU56-F1
#
_entry.id   AF-A0A8B9WU56-F1
#
_cell.length_a   1.000
_cell.length_b   1.000
_cell.length_c   1.000
_cell.angle_alpha   90.00
_cell.angle_beta   90.00
_cell.angle_gamma   90.00
#
_symmetry.space_group_name_H-M   'P 1'
#
loop_
_entity.id
_entity.type
_entity.pdbx_description
1 polymer ?
#
loop_
_entity_poly.entity_id
_entity_poly.type
_entity_poly.pdbx_seq_one_letter_code
_entity_poly.pdbx_strand_id
1 'polypeptide(L)'
;LLTQSHVRLGDEIPVCEIHSYTRGCHSDRSLGHLSVTETELLRDPEGGRQLLRRLEMENARLEAALEWRHRELIFWQWMDTVLDACSPEASPVTFLPRIPEPGPGAVRLLARELQTLQEELREAAEARRAAWQAVVGGHGPEWRAARRALQTAVAQDLAALQRAWEQDEGRARPHGPRRLVRTDAKVPGGPGLWAAEATEALRAREACLEAALRQLQGQCRQELARLAGARPGLIWVPPPAR
;
A
#
# COMPACT_ATOMS: atom_id res chain seq x y z
N LEU A 1 -48.53 42.57 10.07
CA LEU A 1 -48.54 41.29 10.82
C LEU A 1 -48.01 40.21 9.89
N LEU A 2 -46.69 39.98 9.94
CA LEU A 2 -45.97 38.99 9.13
C LEU A 2 -45.82 37.71 9.95
N THR A 3 -46.18 36.56 9.40
CA THR A 3 -45.70 35.27 9.87
C THR A 3 -45.27 34.44 8.67
N GLN A 4 -43.96 34.45 8.42
CA GLN A 4 -43.25 33.52 7.55
C GLN A 4 -43.27 32.13 8.19
N SER A 5 -43.82 31.15 7.48
CA SER A 5 -43.75 29.73 7.83
C SER A 5 -42.36 29.19 7.48
N HIS A 6 -41.47 29.17 8.48
CA HIS A 6 -40.19 28.47 8.40
C HIS A 6 -40.43 26.95 8.41
N VAL A 7 -40.27 26.31 7.25
CA VAL A 7 -39.98 24.87 7.17
C VAL A 7 -38.51 24.70 7.49
N ARG A 8 -38.19 24.20 8.70
CA ARG A 8 -36.84 23.76 9.01
C ARG A 8 -36.64 22.38 8.38
N LEU A 9 -35.98 22.34 7.22
CA LEU A 9 -35.29 21.14 6.77
C LEU A 9 -34.21 20.85 7.80
N GLY A 10 -34.48 19.86 8.65
CA GLY A 10 -33.56 19.34 9.64
C GLY A 10 -32.41 18.61 8.96
N ASP A 11 -31.22 18.97 9.44
CA ASP A 11 -29.98 18.21 9.45
C ASP A 11 -29.42 17.78 8.10
N GLU A 12 -28.42 18.57 7.70
CA GLU A 12 -27.38 18.26 6.73
C GLU A 12 -26.95 16.79 6.88
N ILE A 13 -27.36 15.94 5.94
CA ILE A 13 -26.82 14.60 5.82
C ILE A 13 -25.32 14.77 5.59
N PRO A 14 -24.45 14.32 6.51
CA PRO A 14 -23.02 14.38 6.28
C PRO A 14 -22.76 13.51 5.06
N VAL A 15 -22.21 14.11 4.00
CA VAL A 15 -21.87 13.48 2.71
C VAL A 15 -21.14 12.13 2.90
N CYS A 16 -20.47 11.97 4.04
CA CYS A 16 -19.82 10.77 4.56
C CYS A 16 -20.71 9.52 4.65
N GLU A 17 -22.00 9.62 5.03
CA GLU A 17 -22.87 8.42 5.19
C GLU A 17 -23.23 7.79 3.84
N ILE A 18 -23.32 8.58 2.77
CA ILE A 18 -23.66 8.10 1.43
C ILE A 18 -22.55 7.19 0.88
N HIS A 19 -21.29 7.46 1.22
CA HIS A 19 -20.12 6.70 0.78
C HIS A 19 -19.93 5.33 1.46
N SER A 20 -20.69 5.06 2.53
CA SER A 20 -20.67 3.74 3.18
C SER A 20 -21.52 2.70 2.44
N TYR A 21 -22.57 3.14 1.74
CA TYR A 21 -23.45 2.28 0.95
C TYR A 21 -23.00 2.12 -0.51
N THR A 22 -22.23 3.07 -1.03
CA THR A 22 -21.54 2.94 -2.32
C THR A 22 -20.11 2.52 -2.05
N ARG A 23 -19.83 1.21 -2.14
CA ARG A 23 -18.45 0.69 -2.08
C ARG A 23 -17.57 1.55 -2.99
N GLY A 24 -16.55 2.19 -2.41
CA GLY A 24 -15.76 3.22 -3.07
C GLY A 24 -15.15 2.79 -4.40
N CYS A 25 -14.83 3.78 -5.23
CA CYS A 25 -14.04 3.74 -6.47
C CYS A 25 -13.82 2.33 -7.07
N HIS A 26 -14.82 1.81 -7.78
CA HIS A 26 -14.69 0.60 -8.58
C HIS A 26 -14.77 0.96 -10.06
N SER A 27 -13.73 0.63 -10.83
CA SER A 27 -13.73 0.75 -12.31
C SER A 27 -14.46 -0.41 -12.99
N ASP A 28 -15.28 -1.17 -12.24
CA ASP A 28 -15.92 -2.39 -12.69
C ASP A 28 -17.21 -2.04 -13.45
N ARG A 29 -17.20 -2.25 -14.77
CA ARG A 29 -18.35 -2.00 -15.66
C ARG A 29 -19.59 -2.82 -15.30
N SER A 30 -19.46 -3.85 -14.46
CA SER A 30 -20.59 -4.66 -13.99
C SER A 30 -21.44 -3.96 -12.91
N LEU A 31 -20.88 -2.93 -12.28
CA LEU A 31 -21.57 -2.13 -11.28
C LEU A 31 -22.21 -0.94 -12.01
N GLY A 32 -23.53 -0.95 -12.17
CA GLY A 32 -24.29 0.08 -12.89
C GLY A 32 -24.33 1.48 -12.24
N HIS A 33 -23.28 1.88 -11.52
CA HIS A 33 -23.12 3.21 -10.93
C HIS A 33 -21.76 3.81 -11.31
N LEU A 34 -21.72 5.13 -11.48
CA LEU A 34 -20.50 5.88 -11.76
C LEU A 34 -19.62 5.92 -10.51
N SER A 35 -18.31 5.76 -10.70
CA SER A 35 -17.31 5.94 -9.65
C SER A 35 -17.26 7.40 -9.17
N VAL A 36 -16.73 7.63 -7.96
CA VAL A 36 -16.59 8.98 -7.40
C VAL A 36 -15.85 9.90 -8.36
N THR A 37 -14.74 9.43 -8.94
CA THR A 37 -13.97 10.19 -9.94
C THR A 37 -14.78 10.49 -11.19
N GLU A 38 -15.58 9.55 -11.71
CA GLU A 38 -16.46 9.80 -12.86
C GLU A 38 -17.57 10.81 -12.51
N THR A 39 -18.15 10.73 -11.31
CA THR A 39 -19.15 11.71 -10.86
C THR A 39 -18.54 13.10 -10.66
N GLU A 40 -17.30 13.20 -10.19
CA GLU A 40 -16.56 14.47 -10.07
C GLU A 40 -16.24 15.06 -11.44
N LEU A 41 -15.85 14.23 -12.41
CA LEU A 41 -15.63 14.66 -13.80
C LEU A 41 -16.91 15.16 -14.48
N LEU A 42 -18.07 14.58 -14.16
CA LEU A 42 -19.36 15.07 -14.65
C LEU A 42 -19.82 16.36 -13.95
N ARG A 43 -19.45 16.53 -12.67
CA ARG A 43 -19.80 17.72 -11.87
C ARG A 43 -18.97 18.94 -12.25
N ASP A 44 -17.72 18.73 -12.68
CA ASP A 44 -16.79 19.76 -13.13
C ASP A 44 -16.26 19.49 -14.55
N PRO A 45 -16.97 19.96 -15.60
CA PRO A 45 -16.55 19.75 -16.99
C PRO A 45 -15.29 20.54 -17.35
N GLU A 46 -14.95 21.62 -16.63
CA GLU A 46 -13.68 22.33 -16.78
C GLU A 46 -12.51 21.50 -16.24
N GLY A 47 -12.66 20.91 -15.06
CA GLY A 47 -11.70 19.99 -14.46
C GLY A 47 -11.45 18.76 -15.34
N GLY A 48 -12.52 18.17 -15.89
CA GLY A 48 -12.41 17.07 -16.85
C GLY A 48 -11.67 17.45 -18.13
N ARG A 49 -11.91 18.65 -18.69
CA ARG A 49 -11.17 19.17 -19.84
C ARG A 49 -9.69 19.43 -19.55
N GLN A 50 -9.36 19.84 -18.33
CA GLN A 50 -7.96 20.01 -17.92
C GLN A 50 -7.24 18.65 -17.78
N LEU A 51 -7.90 17.66 -17.18
CA LEU A 51 -7.37 16.30 -17.09
C LEU A 51 -7.15 15.69 -18.47
N LEU A 52 -8.12 15.83 -19.37
CA LEU A 52 -8.01 15.32 -20.75
C LEU A 52 -6.81 15.93 -21.48
N ARG A 53 -6.61 17.25 -21.41
CA ARG A 53 -5.43 17.92 -21.99
C ARG A 53 -4.11 17.44 -21.40
N ARG A 54 -4.07 17.14 -20.10
CA ARG A 54 -2.87 16.58 -19.45
C ARG A 54 -2.57 15.18 -19.97
N LEU A 55 -3.59 14.32 -20.07
CA LEU A 55 -3.44 12.97 -20.61
C LEU A 55 -3.02 12.98 -22.07
N GLU A 56 -3.59 13.87 -22.90
CA GLU A 56 -3.15 14.04 -24.29
C GLU A 56 -1.68 14.44 -24.39
N MET A 57 -1.24 15.38 -23.54
CA MET A 57 0.16 15.81 -23.50
C MET A 57 1.10 14.70 -23.00
N GLU A 58 0.68 13.93 -21.99
CA GLU A 58 1.43 12.76 -21.52
C GLU A 58 1.49 11.69 -22.61
N ASN A 59 0.40 11.43 -23.32
CA ASN A 59 0.37 10.46 -24.41
C ASN A 59 1.30 10.88 -25.56
N ALA A 60 1.27 12.15 -25.96
CA ALA A 60 2.18 12.69 -26.97
C ALA A 60 3.67 12.56 -26.56
N ARG A 61 3.98 12.75 -25.26
CA ARG A 61 5.34 12.54 -24.73
C ARG A 61 5.74 11.07 -24.76
N LEU A 62 4.82 10.17 -24.43
CA LEU A 62 5.06 8.72 -24.47
C LEU A 62 5.26 8.24 -25.90
N GLU A 63 4.44 8.72 -26.85
CA GLU A 63 4.61 8.44 -28.28
C GLU A 63 5.98 8.91 -28.79
N ALA A 64 6.38 10.15 -28.47
CA ALA A 64 7.71 10.67 -28.81
C ALA A 64 8.84 9.85 -28.17
N ALA A 65 8.67 9.40 -26.93
CA ALA A 65 9.64 8.55 -26.26
C ALA A 65 9.74 7.16 -26.93
N LEU A 66 8.61 6.59 -27.37
CA LEU A 66 8.59 5.35 -28.14
C LEU A 66 9.25 5.53 -29.51
N GLU A 67 8.96 6.61 -30.24
CA GLU A 67 9.64 6.92 -31.49
C GLU A 67 11.15 7.04 -31.30
N TRP A 68 11.59 7.72 -30.24
CA TRP A 68 13.00 7.80 -29.89
C TRP A 68 13.59 6.43 -29.59
N ARG A 69 12.89 5.58 -28.84
CA ARG A 69 13.34 4.19 -28.56
C ARG A 69 13.51 3.35 -29.83
N HIS A 70 12.64 3.50 -30.81
CA HIS A 70 12.81 2.81 -32.11
C HIS A 70 14.04 3.31 -32.88
N ARG A 71 14.42 4.58 -32.70
CA ARG A 71 15.60 5.21 -33.34
C ARG A 71 16.87 5.10 -32.50
N GLU A 72 16.78 4.60 -31.26
CA GLU A 72 17.89 4.50 -30.32
C GLU A 72 19.03 3.66 -30.91
N LEU A 73 18.72 2.53 -31.55
CA LEU A 73 19.73 1.70 -32.19
C LEU A 73 20.46 2.43 -33.33
N ILE A 74 19.73 3.18 -34.17
CA ILE A 74 20.31 3.95 -35.27
C ILE A 74 21.19 5.08 -34.71
N PHE A 75 20.73 5.74 -33.65
CA PHE A 75 21.50 6.77 -32.95
C PHE A 75 22.80 6.19 -32.40
N TRP A 76 22.76 5.04 -31.72
CA TRP A 76 23.96 4.41 -31.18
C TRP A 76 24.88 3.88 -32.28
N GLN A 77 24.35 3.28 -33.35
CA GLN A 77 25.16 2.88 -34.50
C GLN A 77 25.84 4.09 -35.16
N TRP A 78 25.14 5.21 -35.33
CA TRP A 78 25.73 6.44 -35.83
C TRP A 78 26.80 6.97 -34.86
N MET A 79 26.53 6.94 -33.56
CA MET A 79 27.46 7.39 -32.52
C MET A 79 28.73 6.53 -32.54
N ASP A 80 28.62 5.21 -32.69
CA ASP A 80 29.75 4.32 -32.90
C ASP A 80 30.54 4.70 -34.17
N THR A 81 29.87 4.99 -35.29
CA THR A 81 30.58 5.46 -36.50
C THR A 81 31.26 6.82 -36.33
N VAL A 82 30.71 7.71 -35.50
CA VAL A 82 31.33 9.00 -35.17
C VAL A 82 32.55 8.79 -34.28
N LEU A 83 32.45 7.90 -33.29
CA LEU A 83 33.59 7.52 -32.44
C LEU A 83 34.68 6.83 -33.28
N ASP A 84 34.31 5.96 -34.20
CA ASP A 84 35.22 5.30 -35.14
C ASP A 84 35.88 6.30 -36.10
N ALA A 85 35.14 7.29 -36.60
CA ALA A 85 35.68 8.36 -37.44
C ALA A 85 36.56 9.36 -36.65
N CYS A 86 36.31 9.51 -35.35
CA CYS A 86 37.18 10.23 -34.42
C CYS A 86 38.36 9.37 -33.92
N SER A 87 38.46 8.11 -34.36
CA SER A 87 39.63 7.27 -34.12
C SER A 87 40.85 7.86 -34.86
N PRO A 88 42.01 7.99 -34.21
CA PRO A 88 43.20 8.62 -34.78
C PRO A 88 43.79 7.88 -36.00
N GLU A 89 43.24 6.74 -36.41
CA GLU A 89 43.71 5.99 -37.57
C GLU A 89 43.17 6.50 -38.92
N ALA A 90 42.21 7.43 -38.92
CA ALA A 90 41.52 7.88 -40.13
C ALA A 90 41.54 9.42 -40.37
N SER A 91 42.69 10.10 -40.29
CA SER A 91 43.09 11.19 -41.23
C SER A 91 44.45 11.82 -40.87
N PRO A 92 45.28 12.24 -41.85
CA PRO A 92 46.49 13.00 -41.60
C PRO A 92 46.19 14.51 -41.60
N VAL A 93 45.88 15.12 -40.46
CA VAL A 93 46.07 16.58 -40.30
C VAL A 93 46.55 16.93 -38.90
N THR A 94 47.65 17.65 -38.93
CA THR A 94 48.52 18.21 -37.91
C THR A 94 47.81 19.01 -36.81
N PHE A 95 48.35 18.89 -35.58
CA PHE A 95 48.23 19.78 -34.41
C PHE A 95 47.06 19.59 -33.42
N LEU A 96 47.21 18.65 -32.48
CA LEU A 96 46.75 18.80 -31.08
C LEU A 96 47.82 18.23 -30.13
N PRO A 97 48.00 18.78 -28.91
CA PRO A 97 48.98 18.30 -27.96
C PRO A 97 48.62 16.89 -27.53
N ARG A 98 49.50 15.95 -27.87
CA ARG A 98 49.35 14.51 -27.66
C ARG A 98 49.22 14.21 -26.18
N ILE A 99 48.02 13.85 -25.72
CA ILE A 99 47.86 13.12 -24.46
C ILE A 99 48.59 11.78 -24.66
N PRO A 100 49.48 11.36 -23.75
CA PRO A 100 50.15 10.07 -23.89
C PRO A 100 49.10 8.97 -23.84
N GLU A 101 48.87 8.31 -24.99
CA GLU A 101 48.12 7.07 -25.06
C GLU A 101 48.65 6.11 -23.99
N PRO A 102 47.80 5.63 -23.05
CA PRO A 102 48.22 4.66 -22.06
C PRO A 102 48.70 3.41 -22.81
N GLY A 103 50.00 3.14 -22.75
CA GLY A 103 50.56 1.98 -23.44
C GLY A 103 49.83 0.70 -23.03
N PRO A 104 49.77 -0.34 -23.91
CA PRO A 104 49.07 -1.59 -23.62
C PRO A 104 49.48 -2.27 -22.29
N GLY A 105 50.64 -1.90 -21.72
CA GLY A 105 51.04 -2.29 -20.37
C GLY A 105 50.25 -1.60 -19.25
N ALA A 106 49.90 -0.32 -19.38
CA ALA A 106 49.12 0.45 -18.40
C ALA A 106 47.67 -0.04 -18.31
N VAL A 107 47.05 -0.35 -19.46
CA VAL A 107 45.69 -0.92 -19.51
C VAL A 107 45.66 -2.32 -18.88
N ARG A 108 46.69 -3.14 -19.11
CA ARG A 108 46.82 -4.46 -18.47
C ARG A 108 47.08 -4.39 -16.97
N LEU A 109 47.81 -3.38 -16.50
CA LEU A 109 48.01 -3.11 -15.07
C LEU A 109 46.68 -2.72 -14.41
N LEU A 110 45.97 -1.74 -14.98
CA LEU A 110 44.65 -1.30 -14.49
C LEU A 110 43.62 -2.44 -14.48
N ALA A 111 43.58 -3.26 -15.52
CA ALA A 111 42.70 -4.43 -15.56
C ALA A 111 43.01 -5.42 -14.43
N ARG A 112 44.30 -5.61 -14.12
CA ARG A 112 44.73 -6.48 -13.03
C ARG A 112 44.42 -5.89 -11.66
N GLU A 113 44.59 -4.58 -11.48
CA GLU A 113 44.22 -3.86 -10.25
C GLU A 113 42.71 -3.88 -9.99
N LEU A 114 41.89 -3.68 -11.03
CA LEU A 114 40.43 -3.81 -10.92
C LEU A 114 40.01 -5.23 -10.55
N GLN A 115 40.68 -6.24 -11.12
CA GLN A 115 40.39 -7.64 -10.81
C GLN A 115 40.75 -7.98 -9.37
N THR A 116 41.90 -7.52 -8.87
CA THR A 116 42.27 -7.68 -7.46
C THR A 116 41.30 -6.96 -6.52
N LEU A 117 40.87 -5.74 -6.85
CA LEU A 117 39.88 -5.02 -6.04
C LEU A 117 38.52 -5.72 -6.03
N GLN A 118 38.12 -6.32 -7.15
CA GLN A 118 36.88 -7.08 -7.24
C GLN A 118 36.91 -8.34 -6.37
N GLU A 119 38.05 -9.05 -6.34
CA GLU A 119 38.29 -10.21 -5.49
C GLU A 119 38.29 -9.82 -4.01
N GLU A 120 38.98 -8.74 -3.64
CA GLU A 120 38.99 -8.21 -2.26
C GLU A 120 37.58 -7.79 -1.79
N LEU A 121 36.82 -7.12 -2.64
CA LEU A 121 35.42 -6.77 -2.34
C LEU A 121 34.55 -8.00 -2.15
N ARG A 122 34.76 -9.03 -2.97
CA ARG A 122 34.01 -10.28 -2.88
C ARG A 122 34.32 -10.99 -1.57
N GLU A 123 35.58 -11.15 -1.22
CA GLU A 123 36.03 -11.73 0.05
C GLU A 123 35.48 -10.96 1.25
N ALA A 124 35.58 -9.62 1.24
CA ALA A 124 35.04 -8.79 2.31
C ALA A 124 33.51 -8.93 2.43
N ALA A 125 32.80 -9.03 1.30
CA ALA A 125 31.36 -9.24 1.28
C ALA A 125 30.96 -10.64 1.78
N GLU A 126 31.71 -11.66 1.41
CA GLU A 126 31.51 -13.05 1.86
C GLU A 126 31.82 -13.19 3.36
N ALA A 127 32.91 -12.62 3.85
CA ALA A 127 33.23 -12.55 5.27
C ALA A 127 32.14 -11.81 6.07
N ARG A 128 31.64 -10.69 5.56
CA ARG A 128 30.55 -9.95 6.19
C ARG A 128 29.23 -10.72 6.19
N ARG A 129 28.93 -11.46 5.11
CA ARG A 129 27.78 -12.37 5.03
C ARG A 129 27.92 -13.52 6.04
N ALA A 130 29.08 -14.14 6.13
CA ALA A 130 29.34 -15.23 7.07
C ALA A 130 29.23 -14.75 8.53
N ALA A 131 29.77 -13.58 8.86
CA ALA A 131 29.64 -12.96 10.17
C ALA A 131 28.16 -12.66 10.50
N TRP A 132 27.40 -12.12 9.56
CA TRP A 132 25.96 -11.88 9.74
C TRP A 132 25.18 -13.20 9.89
N GLN A 133 25.51 -14.23 9.12
CA GLN A 133 24.88 -15.55 9.23
C GLN A 133 25.22 -16.25 10.55
N ALA A 134 26.42 -16.07 11.10
CA ALA A 134 26.76 -16.56 12.43
C ALA A 134 25.93 -15.88 13.52
N VAL A 135 25.70 -14.56 13.40
CA VAL A 135 24.82 -13.81 14.31
C VAL A 135 23.37 -14.23 14.16
N VAL A 136 22.85 -14.39 12.94
CA VAL A 136 21.41 -14.68 12.71
C VAL A 136 21.07 -16.17 12.83
N GLY A 137 22.01 -17.05 12.49
CA GLY A 137 21.84 -18.50 12.44
C GLY A 137 21.51 -19.12 13.80
N GLY A 138 22.03 -18.56 14.89
CA GLY A 138 21.69 -18.97 16.26
C GLY A 138 20.27 -18.57 16.72
N HIS A 139 19.66 -17.56 16.08
CA HIS A 139 18.42 -16.94 16.55
C HIS A 139 17.16 -17.39 15.79
N GLY A 140 17.30 -18.21 14.75
CA GLY A 140 16.19 -18.76 13.96
C GLY A 140 15.16 -19.60 14.75
N PRO A 141 15.57 -20.61 15.56
CA PRO A 141 14.63 -21.45 16.30
C PRO A 141 13.93 -20.68 17.43
N GLU A 142 14.65 -19.82 18.17
CA GLU A 142 14.08 -18.96 19.21
C GLU A 142 13.06 -17.98 18.65
N TRP A 143 13.37 -17.35 17.51
CA TRP A 143 12.43 -16.48 16.81
C TRP A 143 11.18 -17.22 16.35
N ARG A 144 11.33 -18.43 15.80
CA ARG A 144 10.20 -19.29 15.41
C ARG A 144 9.34 -19.67 16.62
N ALA A 145 9.96 -19.94 17.76
CA ALA A 145 9.25 -20.25 19.01
C ALA A 145 8.49 -19.02 19.55
N ALA A 146 9.14 -17.86 19.62
CA ALA A 146 8.50 -16.61 20.05
C ALA A 146 7.33 -16.21 19.13
N ARG A 147 7.49 -16.36 17.81
CA ARG A 147 6.43 -16.10 16.84
C ARG A 147 5.23 -17.04 17.03
N ARG A 148 5.48 -18.34 17.24
CA ARG A 148 4.42 -19.33 17.52
C ARG A 148 3.69 -19.02 18.84
N ALA A 149 4.42 -18.62 19.88
CA ALA A 149 3.83 -18.23 21.16
C ALA A 149 2.89 -17.02 21.00
N LEU A 150 3.33 -15.97 20.28
CA LEU A 150 2.50 -14.80 19.99
C LEU A 150 1.25 -15.16 19.18
N GLN A 151 1.39 -15.98 18.13
CA GLN A 151 0.25 -16.46 17.34
C GLN A 151 -0.75 -17.25 18.19
N THR A 152 -0.25 -18.06 19.12
CA THR A 152 -1.07 -18.86 20.02
C THR A 152 -1.83 -17.98 21.02
N ALA A 153 -1.17 -16.97 21.60
CA ALA A 153 -1.79 -16.01 22.51
C ALA A 153 -2.93 -15.23 21.81
N VAL A 154 -2.65 -14.69 20.62
CA VAL A 154 -3.67 -14.00 19.81
C VAL A 154 -4.85 -14.91 19.46
N ALA A 155 -4.59 -16.18 19.12
CA ALA A 155 -5.66 -17.14 18.83
C ALA A 155 -6.52 -17.44 20.08
N GLN A 156 -5.90 -17.52 21.27
CA GLN A 156 -6.61 -17.71 22.53
C GLN A 156 -7.49 -16.50 22.87
N ASP A 157 -7.00 -15.28 22.67
CA ASP A 157 -7.76 -14.05 22.89
C ASP A 157 -8.97 -13.95 21.95
N LEU A 158 -8.78 -14.28 20.66
CA LEU A 158 -9.88 -14.34 19.70
C LEU A 158 -10.91 -15.41 20.06
N ALA A 159 -10.48 -16.59 20.50
CA ALA A 159 -11.38 -17.66 20.96
C ALA A 159 -12.09 -17.30 22.27
N ALA A 160 -11.47 -16.51 23.16
CA ALA A 160 -12.13 -16.00 24.36
C ALA A 160 -13.21 -14.97 24.00
N LEU A 161 -12.93 -14.06 23.06
CA LEU A 161 -13.91 -13.11 22.53
C LEU A 161 -15.09 -13.82 21.86
N GLN A 162 -14.83 -14.85 21.04
CA GLN A 162 -15.88 -15.64 20.40
C GLN A 162 -16.76 -16.38 21.41
N ARG A 163 -16.16 -17.00 22.44
CA ARG A 163 -16.95 -17.68 23.49
C ARG A 163 -17.77 -16.71 24.34
N ALA A 164 -17.22 -15.53 24.65
CA ALA A 164 -17.98 -14.48 25.32
C ALA A 164 -19.17 -14.01 24.47
N TRP A 165 -19.00 -13.98 23.14
CA TRP A 165 -20.08 -13.69 22.21
C TRP A 165 -21.18 -14.75 22.21
N GLU A 166 -20.81 -16.03 22.06
CA GLU A 166 -21.76 -17.15 22.01
C GLU A 166 -22.56 -17.31 23.33
N GLN A 167 -21.95 -16.96 24.46
CA GLN A 167 -22.62 -16.98 25.76
C GLN A 167 -23.65 -15.83 25.92
N ASP A 168 -23.41 -14.70 25.27
CA ASP A 168 -24.32 -13.55 25.31
C ASP A 168 -25.51 -13.73 24.34
N GLU A 169 -25.28 -14.35 23.18
CA GLU A 169 -26.33 -14.90 22.28
C GLU A 169 -27.26 -15.89 23.01
N GLY A 170 -26.73 -16.65 23.98
CA GLY A 170 -27.48 -17.56 24.83
C GLY A 170 -28.47 -16.86 25.79
N ARG A 171 -28.21 -15.61 26.17
CA ARG A 171 -29.12 -14.78 27.00
C ARG A 171 -30.08 -13.94 26.15
N ALA A 172 -29.66 -13.54 24.96
CA ALA A 172 -30.46 -12.77 24.01
C ALA A 172 -30.74 -13.60 22.74
N ARG A 173 -31.53 -14.67 22.87
CA ARG A 173 -32.01 -15.41 21.69
C ARG A 173 -32.69 -14.43 20.73
N PRO A 174 -32.18 -14.19 19.51
CA PRO A 174 -32.93 -13.46 18.51
C PRO A 174 -34.14 -14.34 18.19
N HIS A 175 -35.30 -13.87 18.62
CA HIS A 175 -36.56 -14.56 18.37
C HIS A 175 -36.65 -14.94 16.88
N GLY A 176 -37.03 -16.19 16.60
CA GLY A 176 -37.22 -16.72 15.24
C GLY A 176 -38.09 -15.81 14.37
N PRO A 177 -38.13 -16.04 13.04
CA PRO A 177 -38.48 -15.07 12.01
C PRO A 177 -39.63 -14.14 12.45
N ARG A 178 -39.27 -12.98 13.01
CA ARG A 178 -40.25 -12.00 13.46
C ARG A 178 -40.72 -11.23 12.24
N ARG A 179 -41.98 -11.44 11.89
CA ARG A 179 -42.71 -10.59 10.94
C ARG A 179 -42.79 -9.20 11.56
N LEU A 180 -42.23 -8.19 10.88
CA LEU A 180 -42.42 -6.80 11.27
C LEU A 180 -43.91 -6.48 11.13
N VAL A 181 -44.60 -6.26 12.25
CA VAL A 181 -46.00 -5.86 12.28
C VAL A 181 -46.06 -4.42 12.74
N ARG A 182 -46.62 -3.54 11.90
CA ARG A 182 -46.92 -2.16 12.27
C ARG A 182 -48.13 -2.17 13.20
N THR A 183 -47.93 -1.89 14.48
CA THR A 183 -49.02 -1.76 15.45
C THR A 183 -49.38 -0.29 15.63
N ASP A 184 -50.56 0.10 15.16
CA ASP A 184 -51.07 1.48 15.22
C ASP A 184 -51.75 1.82 16.58
N ALA A 185 -51.48 1.09 17.66
CA ALA A 185 -52.12 1.32 18.95
C ALA A 185 -51.17 1.17 20.14
N LYS A 186 -51.28 2.12 21.09
CA LYS A 186 -50.67 2.14 22.42
C LYS A 186 -51.13 0.97 23.31
N VAL A 187 -50.87 -0.27 22.93
CA VAL A 187 -51.03 -1.43 23.81
C VAL A 187 -49.76 -2.28 23.74
N PRO A 188 -49.01 -2.44 24.84
CA PRO A 188 -47.77 -3.18 24.83
C PRO A 188 -48.07 -4.68 24.84
N GLY A 189 -48.14 -5.29 23.66
CA GLY A 189 -48.14 -6.73 23.48
C GLY A 189 -46.71 -7.30 23.53
N GLY A 190 -46.17 -7.46 24.74
CA GLY A 190 -44.95 -8.23 25.02
C GLY A 190 -43.63 -7.42 25.02
N PRO A 191 -42.54 -7.99 25.58
CA PRO A 191 -41.20 -7.38 25.59
C PRO A 191 -40.58 -7.43 24.18
N GLY A 192 -41.06 -6.58 23.30
CA GLY A 192 -40.47 -6.32 21.99
C GLY A 192 -39.53 -5.12 22.08
N LEU A 193 -38.22 -5.37 21.92
CA LEU A 193 -37.25 -4.29 21.75
C LEU A 193 -37.59 -3.49 20.49
N TRP A 194 -37.59 -2.17 20.61
CA TRP A 194 -37.80 -1.31 19.45
C TRP A 194 -36.61 -1.43 18.50
N ALA A 195 -36.86 -1.37 17.19
CA ALA A 195 -35.81 -1.48 16.19
C ALA A 195 -34.69 -0.43 16.41
N ALA A 196 -35.02 0.75 16.89
CA ALA A 196 -34.05 1.79 17.26
C ALA A 196 -33.11 1.34 18.40
N GLU A 197 -33.68 0.80 19.49
CA GLU A 197 -32.91 0.30 20.64
C GLU A 197 -31.99 -0.87 20.25
N ALA A 198 -32.48 -1.77 19.39
CA ALA A 198 -31.67 -2.87 18.85
C ALA A 198 -30.53 -2.37 17.96
N THR A 199 -30.77 -1.32 17.16
CA THR A 199 -29.75 -0.74 16.28
C THR A 199 -28.69 0.00 17.10
N GLU A 200 -29.07 0.74 18.13
CA GLU A 200 -28.15 1.41 19.05
C GLU A 200 -27.29 0.41 19.83
N ALA A 201 -27.89 -0.68 20.33
CA ALA A 201 -27.15 -1.73 21.02
C ALA A 201 -26.11 -2.41 20.11
N LEU A 202 -26.46 -2.66 18.84
CA LEU A 202 -25.54 -3.23 17.85
C LEU A 202 -24.40 -2.26 17.48
N ARG A 203 -24.69 -0.97 17.34
CA ARG A 203 -23.65 0.06 17.08
C ARG A 203 -22.68 0.21 18.25
N ALA A 204 -23.19 0.22 19.49
CA ALA A 204 -22.35 0.24 20.68
C ALA A 204 -21.44 -1.01 20.76
N ARG A 205 -21.98 -2.18 20.36
CA ARG A 205 -21.26 -3.45 20.29
C ARG A 205 -20.15 -3.43 19.24
N GLU A 206 -20.44 -2.92 18.04
CA GLU A 206 -19.48 -2.75 16.96
C GLU A 206 -18.30 -1.88 17.40
N ALA A 207 -18.59 -0.73 18.03
CA ALA A 207 -17.56 0.16 18.56
C ALA A 207 -16.67 -0.52 19.61
N CYS A 208 -17.23 -1.36 20.48
CA CYS A 208 -16.44 -2.14 21.45
C CYS A 208 -15.50 -3.15 20.78
N LEU A 209 -15.95 -3.84 19.72
CA LEU A 209 -15.13 -4.80 18.99
C LEU A 209 -14.02 -4.12 18.20
N GLU A 210 -14.31 -2.98 17.57
CA GLU A 210 -13.28 -2.17 16.90
C GLU A 210 -12.21 -1.70 17.87
N ALA A 211 -12.61 -1.26 19.07
CA ALA A 211 -11.67 -0.86 20.11
C ALA A 211 -10.76 -2.02 20.54
N ALA A 212 -11.33 -3.21 20.76
CA ALA A 212 -10.58 -4.42 21.11
C ALA A 212 -9.60 -4.84 19.99
N LEU A 213 -10.02 -4.77 18.73
CA LEU A 213 -9.17 -5.07 17.58
C LEU A 213 -8.00 -4.09 17.47
N ARG A 214 -8.25 -2.78 17.63
CA ARG A 214 -7.21 -1.76 17.65
C ARG A 214 -6.22 -1.99 18.80
N GLN A 215 -6.71 -2.39 19.97
CA GLN A 215 -5.87 -2.72 21.12
C GLN A 215 -4.97 -3.92 20.84
N LEU A 216 -5.50 -5.01 20.30
CA LEU A 216 -4.75 -6.23 19.99
C LEU A 216 -3.68 -5.97 18.91
N GLN A 217 -4.04 -5.18 17.89
CA GLN A 217 -3.08 -4.71 16.88
C GLN A 217 -1.98 -3.84 17.49
N GLY A 218 -2.34 -2.96 18.43
CA GLY A 218 -1.39 -2.14 19.18
C GLY A 218 -0.40 -2.99 19.99
N GLN A 219 -0.90 -3.99 20.73
CA GLN A 219 -0.08 -4.94 21.48
C GLN A 219 0.87 -5.74 20.56
N CYS A 220 0.37 -6.22 19.42
CA CYS A 220 1.21 -6.89 18.43
C CYS A 220 2.32 -5.97 17.90
N ARG A 221 2.00 -4.70 17.60
CA ARG A 221 3.00 -3.72 17.15
C ARG A 221 4.04 -3.43 18.23
N GLN A 222 3.64 -3.33 19.49
CA GLN A 222 4.55 -3.10 20.62
C GLN A 222 5.48 -4.29 20.85
N GLU A 223 4.97 -5.52 20.82
CA GLU A 223 5.82 -6.72 20.94
C GLU A 223 6.77 -6.87 19.74
N LEU A 224 6.31 -6.56 18.53
CA LEU A 224 7.19 -6.49 17.36
C LEU A 224 8.28 -5.42 17.51
N ALA A 225 7.94 -4.23 18.03
CA ALA A 225 8.90 -3.17 18.29
C ALA A 225 9.91 -3.55 19.38
N ARG A 226 9.47 -4.26 20.44
CA ARG A 226 10.34 -4.80 21.49
C ARG A 226 11.34 -5.80 20.93
N LEU A 227 10.88 -6.69 20.06
CA LEU A 227 11.72 -7.68 19.38
C LEU A 227 12.67 -7.04 18.37
N ALA A 228 12.24 -5.97 17.69
CA ALA A 228 13.06 -5.17 16.80
C ALA A 228 14.17 -4.41 17.55
N GLY A 229 13.82 -3.76 18.67
CA GLY A 229 14.76 -2.99 19.49
C GLY A 229 15.81 -3.84 20.21
N ALA A 230 15.49 -5.08 20.54
CA ALA A 230 16.43 -6.02 21.15
C ALA A 230 17.51 -6.55 20.16
N ARG A 231 17.35 -6.35 18.84
CA ARG A 231 18.22 -6.97 17.81
C ARG A 231 18.55 -5.99 16.67
N PRO A 232 19.56 -5.11 16.84
CA PRO A 232 19.99 -4.21 15.77
C PRO A 232 20.53 -5.00 14.57
N GLY A 233 19.93 -4.79 13.38
CA GLY A 233 20.37 -5.42 12.12
C GLY A 233 19.31 -6.18 11.33
N LEU A 234 18.07 -6.30 11.83
CA LEU A 234 16.94 -6.81 11.04
C LEU A 234 16.22 -5.65 10.32
N ILE A 235 16.03 -5.81 9.01
CA ILE A 235 15.16 -4.95 8.21
C ILE A 235 13.73 -5.44 8.37
N TRP A 236 12.88 -4.63 8.98
CA TRP A 236 11.45 -4.91 9.12
C TRP A 236 10.70 -4.33 7.93
N VAL A 237 10.05 -5.19 7.14
CA VAL A 237 9.14 -4.76 6.08
C VAL A 237 7.72 -4.78 6.67
N PRO A 238 7.13 -3.61 6.98
CA PRO A 238 5.74 -3.58 7.40
C PRO A 238 4.83 -4.09 6.27
N PRO A 239 3.72 -4.79 6.58
CA PRO A 239 2.75 -5.15 5.55
C PRO A 239 2.20 -3.88 4.88
N PRO A 240 1.87 -3.94 3.58
CA PRO A 240 1.29 -2.80 2.88
C PRO A 240 0.00 -2.38 3.58
N ALA A 241 -0.14 -1.08 3.85
CA ALA A 241 -1.36 -0.53 4.41
C ALA A 241 -2.51 -0.80 3.42
N ARG A 242 -3.57 -1.44 3.92
CA ARG A 242 -4.85 -1.57 3.22
C ARG A 242 -5.75 -0.41 3.62
#